data_AF-A0A924S318-F1
#
_entry.id   AF-A0A924S318-F1
#
_cell.length_a   1.000
_cell.length_b   1.000
_cell.length_c   1.000
_cell.angle_alpha   90.00
_cell.angle_beta   90.00
_cell.angle_gamma   90.00
#
_symmetry.space_group_name_H-M   'P 1'
#
loop_
_entity.id
_entity.type
_entity.pdbx_description
1 polymer ?
#
loop_
_entity_poly.entity_id
_entity_poly.type
_entity_poly.pdbx_seq_one_letter_code
_entity_poly.pdbx_strand_id
1 'polypeptide(L)'
;MLSSAPMMIDRLTTARLPHAFALAALLLLPRQAATQDSAPTSGLHRCIGADGNAIFTDRACRDLAATDAPPPSAAILSPAVVVRVRSCARSQDDLLSGVRNALEAHDPNRLAEFYHWTGMGNSEGYRLMGRLSSFSERPLLDVQLVSSAQEGTLLPDLLPPPELGGEFPIDPEPAAPVPPPRSNANLLRVDQMRGEADLESQVTYFRLRSNAGCWWLQF
;
A
#
# COMPACT_ATOMS: atom_id res chain seq x y z
N MET A 1 -31.86 18.01 -55.41
CA MET A 1 -31.39 19.42 -55.39
C MET A 1 -30.15 19.45 -54.50
N LEU A 2 -29.00 18.89 -54.91
CA LEU A 2 -27.98 19.53 -55.75
C LEU A 2 -28.00 21.06 -55.68
N SER A 3 -27.06 21.64 -54.94
CA SER A 3 -26.44 22.91 -55.32
C SER A 3 -24.98 22.91 -54.85
N SER A 4 -24.10 22.68 -55.82
CA SER A 4 -22.66 22.87 -55.73
C SER A 4 -22.29 24.32 -56.03
N ALA A 5 -21.08 24.68 -55.58
CA ALA A 5 -20.14 25.66 -56.16
C ALA A 5 -20.25 27.13 -55.71
N PRO A 6 -19.21 27.97 -55.90
CA PRO A 6 -17.78 27.69 -56.15
C PRO A 6 -16.80 28.47 -55.26
N MET A 7 -15.55 27.99 -55.33
CA MET A 7 -14.29 28.66 -55.04
C MET A 7 -14.16 30.02 -55.75
N MET A 8 -13.70 31.05 -55.04
CA MET A 8 -13.15 32.26 -55.65
C MET A 8 -11.85 32.64 -54.95
N ILE A 9 -10.75 32.37 -55.67
CA ILE A 9 -9.41 32.84 -55.39
C ILE A 9 -9.34 34.25 -55.96
N ASP A 10 -9.08 35.24 -55.12
CA ASP A 10 -8.57 36.53 -55.58
C ASP A 10 -7.22 36.79 -54.92
N ARG A 11 -6.20 36.82 -55.79
CA ARG A 11 -4.84 37.25 -55.46
C ARG A 11 -4.72 38.73 -55.81
N LEU A 12 -3.69 39.33 -55.20
CA LEU A 12 -3.11 40.65 -55.47
C LEU A 12 -3.83 41.74 -54.64
N THR A 13 -3.15 42.54 -53.82
CA THR A 13 -2.01 43.36 -54.25
C THR A 13 -1.22 43.82 -53.02
N THR A 14 0.09 43.68 -53.11
CA THR A 14 1.10 44.29 -52.23
C THR A 14 0.94 45.81 -52.14
N ALA A 15 0.73 46.34 -50.94
CA ALA A 15 1.02 47.73 -50.60
C ALA A 15 2.07 47.77 -49.49
N ARG A 16 3.31 48.08 -49.88
CA ARG A 16 4.42 48.41 -48.97
C ARG A 16 4.17 49.81 -48.41
N LEU A 17 4.06 49.94 -47.09
CA LEU A 17 4.23 51.22 -46.40
C LEU A 17 5.13 51.07 -45.15
N PRO A 18 5.82 52.14 -44.74
CA PRO A 18 7.22 52.11 -44.33
C PRO A 18 7.47 51.70 -42.87
N HIS A 19 8.49 50.85 -42.69
CA HIS A 19 9.03 50.29 -41.44
C HIS A 19 9.77 51.30 -40.53
N ALA A 20 9.35 52.56 -40.43
CA ALA A 20 10.18 53.60 -39.82
C ALA A 20 9.67 54.22 -38.50
N PHE A 21 8.49 53.87 -37.99
CA PHE A 21 7.90 54.64 -36.87
C PHE A 21 7.20 53.83 -35.75
N ALA A 22 7.56 52.57 -35.53
CA ALA A 22 6.97 51.78 -34.42
C ALA A 22 8.01 51.11 -33.50
N LEU A 23 9.26 51.58 -33.51
CA LEU A 23 10.32 51.10 -32.60
C LEU A 23 10.40 51.87 -31.26
N ALA A 24 9.52 52.86 -31.04
CA ALA A 24 9.51 53.71 -29.84
C ALA A 24 8.30 53.50 -28.90
N ALA A 25 7.59 52.37 -29.01
CA ALA A 25 6.46 52.03 -28.14
C ALA A 25 6.68 50.73 -27.32
N LEU A 26 7.92 50.22 -27.26
CA LEU A 26 8.24 48.94 -26.60
C LEU A 26 8.70 49.07 -25.13
N LEU A 27 8.54 50.23 -24.49
CA LEU A 27 9.11 50.53 -23.15
C LEU A 27 8.08 50.75 -22.03
N LEU A 28 6.81 50.40 -22.22
CA LEU A 28 5.75 50.57 -21.21
C LEU A 28 4.94 49.28 -20.97
N LEU A 29 5.60 48.12 -21.00
CA LEU A 29 5.00 46.90 -20.46
C LEU A 29 5.12 46.91 -18.93
N PRO A 30 4.00 46.97 -18.18
CA PRO A 30 4.05 46.83 -16.74
C PRO A 30 4.61 45.44 -16.40
N ARG A 31 5.63 45.44 -15.55
CA ARG A 31 6.27 44.26 -14.97
C ARG A 31 5.22 43.57 -14.10
N GLN A 32 4.45 42.67 -14.69
CA GLN A 32 3.51 41.84 -13.94
C GLN A 32 4.35 41.00 -12.97
N ALA A 33 4.34 41.39 -11.70
CA ALA A 33 4.76 40.51 -10.63
C ALA A 33 3.84 39.29 -10.72
N ALA A 34 4.37 38.17 -11.21
CA ALA A 34 3.70 36.90 -11.11
C ALA A 34 3.60 36.57 -9.62
N THR A 35 2.54 37.04 -8.97
CA THR A 35 2.00 36.37 -7.80
C THR A 35 1.64 34.99 -8.32
N GLN A 36 2.48 34.01 -7.99
CA GLN A 36 2.14 32.61 -8.14
C GLN A 36 1.00 32.35 -7.15
N ASP A 37 -0.22 32.73 -7.52
CA ASP A 37 -1.41 32.09 -6.98
C ASP A 37 -1.23 30.63 -7.33
N SER A 38 -0.90 29.83 -6.32
CA SER A 38 -0.85 28.39 -6.46
C SER A 38 -2.24 28.01 -6.93
N ALA A 39 -2.34 27.57 -8.19
CA ALA A 39 -3.57 27.01 -8.72
C ALA A 39 -4.12 26.02 -7.67
N PRO A 40 -5.42 26.04 -7.35
CA PRO A 40 -5.97 25.12 -6.38
C PRO A 40 -5.70 23.70 -6.87
N THR A 41 -4.77 23.01 -6.20
CA THR A 41 -4.57 21.58 -6.38
C THR A 41 -5.82 20.90 -5.86
N SER A 42 -6.82 20.78 -6.72
CA SER A 42 -7.97 19.93 -6.46
C SER A 42 -7.43 18.50 -6.35
N GLY A 43 -7.27 18.02 -5.12
CA GLY A 43 -6.74 16.67 -4.90
C GLY A 43 -6.34 16.34 -3.45
N LEU A 44 -5.69 17.25 -2.72
CA LEU A 44 -5.33 17.03 -1.30
C LEU A 44 -4.81 18.32 -0.68
N HIS A 45 -5.50 18.82 0.35
CA HIS A 45 -5.07 19.90 1.23
C HIS A 45 -4.24 19.36 2.38
N ARG A 46 -3.16 20.07 2.73
CA ARG A 46 -2.40 19.83 3.96
C ARG A 46 -2.72 20.97 4.91
N CYS A 47 -3.37 20.65 6.01
CA CYS A 47 -3.85 21.58 7.02
C CYS A 47 -3.08 21.41 8.33
N ILE A 48 -3.08 22.43 9.19
CA ILE A 48 -2.59 22.37 10.57
C ILE A 48 -3.80 22.53 11.50
N GLY A 49 -4.04 21.50 12.32
CA GLY A 49 -5.11 21.49 13.32
C GLY A 49 -4.83 22.41 14.50
N ALA A 50 -5.83 22.62 15.35
CA ALA A 50 -5.69 23.43 16.57
C ALA A 50 -4.66 22.87 17.57
N ASP A 51 -4.40 21.57 17.48
CA ASP A 51 -3.36 20.84 18.21
C ASP A 51 -1.95 20.99 17.60
N GLY A 52 -1.83 21.68 16.46
CA GLY A 52 -0.58 21.85 15.73
C GLY A 52 -0.21 20.67 14.83
N ASN A 53 -1.03 19.63 14.75
CA ASN A 53 -0.76 18.45 13.95
C ASN A 53 -1.16 18.65 12.49
N ALA A 54 -0.44 17.98 11.57
CA ALA A 54 -0.76 18.01 10.15
C ALA A 54 -1.96 17.10 9.84
N ILE A 55 -2.96 17.65 9.16
CA ILE A 55 -4.15 16.95 8.67
C ILE A 55 -4.12 16.98 7.15
N PHE A 56 -4.25 15.82 6.49
CA PHE A 56 -4.36 15.75 5.03
C PHE A 56 -5.80 15.43 4.65
N THR A 57 -6.42 16.26 3.83
CA THR A 57 -7.85 16.16 3.52
C THR A 57 -8.16 16.64 2.11
N ASP A 58 -9.18 16.11 1.48
CA ASP A 58 -9.75 16.62 0.23
C ASP A 58 -10.73 17.80 0.45
N ARG A 59 -11.02 18.14 1.71
CA ARG A 59 -11.86 19.28 2.11
C ARG A 59 -11.02 20.53 2.37
N ALA A 60 -11.63 21.71 2.27
CA ALA A 60 -10.94 22.95 2.60
C ALA A 60 -10.57 22.99 4.10
N CYS A 61 -9.35 23.41 4.45
CA CYS A 61 -8.86 23.41 5.83
C CYS A 61 -9.78 24.16 6.80
N ARG A 62 -10.38 25.27 6.34
CA ARG A 62 -11.35 26.07 7.12
C ARG A 62 -12.56 25.27 7.60
N ASP A 63 -12.98 24.25 6.85
CA ASP A 63 -14.14 23.41 7.18
C ASP A 63 -13.81 22.44 8.34
N LEU A 64 -12.52 22.27 8.67
CA LEU A 64 -12.01 21.47 9.77
C LEU A 64 -11.50 22.35 10.93
N ALA A 65 -11.80 23.65 10.93
CA ALA A 65 -11.22 24.63 11.85
C ALA A 65 -9.68 24.58 11.86
N ALA A 66 -9.08 24.26 10.70
CA ALA A 66 -7.65 24.15 10.49
C ALA A 66 -7.18 25.22 9.49
N THR A 67 -5.87 25.48 9.48
CA THR A 67 -5.24 26.44 8.55
C THR A 67 -4.42 25.72 7.50
N ASP A 68 -4.31 26.26 6.29
CA ASP A 68 -3.44 25.68 5.27
C ASP A 68 -1.99 25.65 5.75
N ALA A 69 -1.36 24.48 5.66
CA ALA A 69 0.03 24.31 6.02
C ALA A 69 0.93 24.97 4.96
N PRO A 70 1.91 25.80 5.35
CA PRO A 70 2.84 26.38 4.39
C PRO A 70 3.59 25.26 3.64
N PRO A 71 4.01 25.45 2.38
CA PRO A 71 4.82 24.45 1.67
C PRO A 71 6.04 24.08 2.53
N PRO A 72 6.46 22.80 2.56
CA PRO A 72 7.59 22.39 3.38
C PRO A 72 8.82 23.23 3.00
N SER A 73 9.43 23.88 3.99
CA SER A 73 10.67 24.62 3.77
C SER A 73 11.77 23.60 3.45
N ALA A 74 12.43 23.76 2.30
CA ALA A 74 13.55 22.92 1.87
C ALA A 74 14.73 22.93 2.88
N ALA A 75 14.71 23.81 3.89
CA ALA A 75 15.73 23.95 4.91
C ALA A 75 15.68 22.90 6.04
N ILE A 76 14.63 22.10 6.16
CA ILE A 76 14.51 21.02 7.18
C ILE A 76 14.42 19.66 6.48
N LEU A 77 15.42 19.34 5.67
CA LEU A 77 15.67 17.95 5.31
C LEU A 77 16.66 17.40 6.33
N SER A 78 16.15 16.97 7.49
CA SER A 78 16.82 15.94 8.30
C SER A 78 17.22 14.79 7.35
N PRO A 79 18.38 14.12 7.56
CA PRO A 79 18.83 13.05 6.68
C PRO A 79 17.65 12.12 6.42
N ALA A 80 17.29 12.04 5.14
CA ALA A 80 16.02 11.54 4.65
C ALA A 80 15.57 10.34 5.48
N VAL A 81 14.39 10.43 6.11
CA VAL A 81 13.66 9.23 6.49
C VAL A 81 13.63 8.40 5.22
N VAL A 82 14.39 7.32 5.19
CA VAL A 82 14.38 6.41 4.05
C VAL A 82 13.02 5.73 4.15
N VAL A 83 12.01 6.36 3.56
CA VAL A 83 10.70 5.76 3.35
C VAL A 83 10.96 4.65 2.35
N ARG A 84 11.27 3.46 2.88
CA ARG A 84 11.33 2.22 2.12
C ARG A 84 9.90 1.92 1.73
N VAL A 85 9.43 2.49 0.63
CA VAL A 85 8.20 2.03 -0.04
C VAL A 85 8.51 0.64 -0.60
N ARG A 86 8.44 -0.36 0.28
CA ARG A 86 8.58 -1.78 -0.05
C ARG A 86 7.23 -2.44 0.17
N SER A 87 6.19 -1.91 -0.49
CA SER A 87 4.89 -2.60 -0.61
C SER A 87 4.99 -3.90 -1.41
N CYS A 88 6.14 -4.16 -2.06
CA CYS A 88 6.39 -5.35 -2.84
C CYS A 88 7.26 -6.36 -2.08
N ALA A 89 6.63 -7.43 -1.56
CA ALA A 89 7.35 -8.60 -1.09
C ALA A 89 7.92 -9.38 -2.30
N ARG A 90 9.24 -9.44 -2.46
CA ARG A 90 9.89 -10.06 -3.63
C ARG A 90 10.01 -11.58 -3.52
N SER A 91 9.90 -12.10 -2.30
CA SER A 91 9.86 -13.52 -1.99
C SER A 91 8.72 -13.83 -1.01
N GLN A 92 8.35 -15.10 -0.90
CA GLN A 92 7.40 -15.54 0.12
C GLN A 92 7.94 -15.32 1.55
N ASP A 93 9.26 -15.44 1.75
CA ASP A 93 9.91 -15.13 3.03
C ASP A 93 9.87 -13.63 3.37
N ASP A 94 9.99 -12.75 2.39
CA ASP A 94 9.77 -11.30 2.59
C ASP A 94 8.33 -11.03 3.01
N LEU A 95 7.36 -11.70 2.37
CA LEU A 95 5.94 -11.57 2.70
C LEU A 95 5.65 -12.08 4.12
N LEU A 96 6.13 -13.28 4.44
CA LEU A 96 6.02 -13.88 5.78
C LEU A 96 6.57 -12.93 6.85
N SER A 97 7.79 -12.45 6.65
CA SER A 97 8.46 -11.56 7.61
C SER A 97 7.74 -10.22 7.73
N GLY A 98 7.28 -9.66 6.61
CA GLY A 98 6.52 -8.41 6.56
C GLY A 98 5.19 -8.50 7.31
N VAL A 99 4.42 -9.56 7.06
CA VAL A 99 3.13 -9.80 7.71
C VAL A 99 3.31 -10.04 9.20
N ARG A 100 4.27 -10.87 9.61
CA ARG A 100 4.60 -11.08 11.03
C ARG A 100 4.90 -9.75 11.73
N ASN A 101 5.79 -8.94 11.17
CA ASN A 101 6.15 -7.64 11.74
C ASN A 101 4.97 -6.65 11.80
N ALA A 102 4.01 -6.73 10.88
CA ALA A 102 2.82 -5.88 10.91
C ALA A 102 1.84 -6.31 12.02
N LEU A 103 1.66 -7.62 12.21
CA LEU A 103 0.79 -8.20 13.23
C LEU A 103 1.37 -8.02 14.65
N GLU A 104 2.67 -8.26 14.84
CA GLU A 104 3.36 -8.01 16.12
C GLU A 104 3.30 -6.53 16.52
N ALA A 105 3.32 -5.61 15.55
CA ALA A 105 3.18 -4.18 15.79
C ALA A 105 1.73 -3.70 15.96
N HIS A 106 0.74 -4.60 15.82
CA HIS A 106 -0.68 -4.27 15.75
C HIS A 106 -0.99 -3.15 14.75
N ASP A 107 -0.31 -3.13 13.60
CA ASP A 107 -0.40 -2.07 12.60
C ASP A 107 -1.17 -2.56 11.35
N PRO A 108 -2.47 -2.22 11.23
CA PRO A 108 -3.27 -2.63 10.09
C PRO A 108 -2.91 -1.94 8.78
N ASN A 109 -2.31 -0.74 8.83
CA ASN A 109 -1.86 -0.06 7.62
C ASN A 109 -0.63 -0.76 7.06
N ARG A 110 0.29 -1.18 7.93
CA ARG A 110 1.45 -1.98 7.53
C ARG A 110 1.05 -3.38 7.06
N LEU A 111 0.00 -3.98 7.64
CA LEU A 111 -0.55 -5.24 7.13
C LEU A 111 -1.18 -5.06 5.74
N ALA A 112 -1.89 -3.95 5.53
CA ALA A 112 -2.51 -3.61 4.26
C ALA A 112 -1.50 -3.46 3.11
N GLU A 113 -0.23 -3.10 3.39
CA GLU A 113 0.84 -3.06 2.38
C GLU A 113 1.04 -4.42 1.68
N PHE A 114 0.71 -5.53 2.35
CA PHE A 114 0.91 -6.88 1.85
C PHE A 114 -0.34 -7.50 1.22
N TYR A 115 -1.49 -6.82 1.25
CA TYR A 115 -2.74 -7.36 0.69
C TYR A 115 -2.87 -7.06 -0.81
N HIS A 116 -3.47 -7.98 -1.56
CA HIS A 116 -3.74 -7.78 -2.98
C HIS A 116 -4.99 -6.91 -3.22
N TRP A 117 -4.78 -5.61 -3.45
CA TRP A 117 -5.86 -4.63 -3.66
C TRP A 117 -6.41 -4.54 -5.09
N THR A 118 -5.70 -5.08 -6.09
CA THR A 118 -6.02 -4.80 -7.50
C THR A 118 -7.39 -5.36 -7.88
N GLY A 119 -8.24 -4.50 -8.45
CA GLY A 119 -9.60 -4.84 -8.86
C GLY A 119 -10.66 -4.60 -7.78
N MET A 120 -10.28 -4.10 -6.60
CA MET A 120 -11.23 -3.77 -5.52
C MET A 120 -11.81 -2.36 -5.69
N GLY A 121 -13.13 -2.23 -5.57
CA GLY A 121 -13.83 -0.94 -5.50
C GLY A 121 -13.83 -0.34 -4.09
N ASN A 122 -14.23 0.93 -3.97
CA ASN A 122 -14.14 1.68 -2.70
C ASN A 122 -14.86 1.00 -1.52
N SER A 123 -16.11 0.57 -1.69
CA SER A 123 -16.90 -0.05 -0.61
C SER A 123 -16.27 -1.33 -0.08
N GLU A 124 -15.80 -2.19 -1.01
CA GLU A 124 -15.08 -3.40 -0.64
C GLU A 124 -13.74 -3.10 0.01
N GLY A 125 -13.06 -2.04 -0.44
CA GLY A 125 -11.82 -1.57 0.15
C GLY A 125 -11.97 -1.18 1.62
N TYR A 126 -13.00 -0.39 1.95
CA TYR A 126 -13.29 -0.01 3.34
C TYR A 126 -13.67 -1.22 4.20
N ARG A 127 -14.49 -2.14 3.67
CA ARG A 127 -14.87 -3.36 4.38
C ARG A 127 -13.66 -4.25 4.67
N LEU A 128 -12.76 -4.37 3.70
CA LEU A 128 -11.50 -5.10 3.86
C LEU A 128 -10.59 -4.44 4.90
N MET A 129 -10.39 -3.12 4.85
CA MET A 129 -9.60 -2.41 5.85
C MET A 129 -10.15 -2.60 7.26
N GLY A 130 -11.47 -2.54 7.44
CA GLY A 130 -12.09 -2.85 8.73
C GLY A 130 -11.77 -4.27 9.21
N ARG A 131 -11.82 -5.25 8.31
CA ARG A 131 -11.44 -6.64 8.62
C ARG A 131 -9.95 -6.77 8.96
N LEU A 132 -9.06 -6.08 8.25
CA LEU A 132 -7.63 -6.07 8.56
C LEU A 132 -7.33 -5.39 9.91
N SER A 133 -8.04 -4.31 10.25
CA SER A 133 -7.94 -3.65 11.57
C SER A 133 -8.24 -4.61 12.71
N SER A 134 -9.44 -5.21 12.72
CA SER A 134 -9.83 -6.17 13.75
C SER A 134 -8.95 -7.43 13.73
N PHE A 135 -8.36 -7.77 12.57
CA PHE A 135 -7.42 -8.87 12.48
C PHE A 135 -6.10 -8.54 13.20
N SER A 136 -5.54 -7.35 12.95
CA SER A 136 -4.28 -6.88 13.55
C SER A 136 -4.38 -6.63 15.05
N GLU A 137 -5.56 -6.36 15.60
CA GLU A 137 -5.75 -6.13 17.05
C GLU A 137 -5.57 -7.39 17.91
N ARG A 138 -5.63 -8.59 17.32
CA ARG A 138 -5.54 -9.85 18.08
C ARG A 138 -4.08 -10.24 18.38
N PRO A 139 -3.77 -10.73 19.59
CA PRO A 139 -2.42 -11.20 19.93
C PRO A 139 -1.93 -12.29 18.99
N LEU A 140 -0.71 -12.12 18.46
CA LEU A 140 -0.10 -13.06 17.54
C LEU A 140 0.55 -14.22 18.29
N LEU A 141 0.24 -15.45 17.89
CA LEU A 141 0.92 -16.66 18.36
C LEU A 141 1.98 -17.12 17.37
N ASP A 142 1.62 -17.22 16.08
CA ASP A 142 2.56 -17.65 15.04
C ASP A 142 2.11 -17.26 13.63
N VAL A 143 3.08 -17.23 12.70
CA VAL A 143 2.86 -17.08 11.26
C VAL A 143 3.74 -18.07 10.52
N GLN A 144 3.16 -18.90 9.67
CA GLN A 144 3.87 -19.93 8.90
C GLN A 144 3.48 -19.92 7.42
N LEU A 145 4.45 -20.19 6.55
CA LEU A 145 4.19 -20.59 5.17
C LEU A 145 3.82 -22.06 5.16
N VAL A 146 2.64 -22.40 4.61
CA VAL A 146 2.15 -23.76 4.53
C VAL A 146 1.69 -24.08 3.12
N SER A 147 1.79 -25.36 2.78
CA SER A 147 1.27 -25.91 1.54
C SER A 147 -0.13 -26.46 1.81
N SER A 148 -1.08 -26.25 0.90
CA SER A 148 -2.47 -26.70 1.07
C SER A 148 -2.63 -28.22 1.27
N ALA A 149 -1.65 -29.01 0.84
CA ALA A 149 -1.60 -30.45 1.13
C ALA A 149 -1.38 -30.76 2.62
N GLN A 150 -0.75 -29.85 3.37
CA GLN A 150 -0.37 -30.00 4.76
C GLN A 150 -1.45 -29.52 5.74
N GLU A 151 -2.38 -28.66 5.29
CA GLU A 151 -3.57 -28.27 6.07
C GLU A 151 -4.44 -29.49 6.44
N GLY A 152 -4.43 -30.54 5.61
CA GLY A 152 -5.18 -31.77 5.83
C GLY A 152 -4.50 -32.78 6.76
N THR A 153 -3.28 -32.52 7.25
CA THR A 153 -2.48 -33.49 8.03
C THR A 153 -2.39 -33.11 9.52
N LEU A 154 -3.45 -32.55 10.10
CA LEU A 154 -3.56 -32.33 11.55
C LEU A 154 -3.92 -33.63 12.30
N LEU A 155 -3.06 -34.63 12.16
CA LEU A 155 -2.68 -35.54 13.23
C LEU A 155 -1.36 -36.16 12.78
N PRO A 156 -0.23 -35.94 13.48
CA PRO A 156 0.82 -36.95 13.44
C PRO A 156 0.12 -38.25 13.82
N ASP A 157 0.18 -39.25 12.94
CA ASP A 157 -0.27 -40.60 13.25
C ASP A 157 0.39 -40.96 14.59
N LEU A 158 -0.39 -40.92 15.68
CA LEU A 158 0.11 -41.20 17.00
C LEU A 158 0.44 -42.68 16.97
N LEU A 159 1.71 -42.98 16.67
CA LEU A 159 2.27 -44.29 16.91
C LEU A 159 1.80 -44.73 18.29
N PRO A 160 1.19 -45.92 18.41
CA PRO A 160 0.65 -46.39 19.67
C PRO A 160 1.74 -46.31 20.75
N PRO A 161 1.39 -45.93 21.99
CA PRO A 161 2.38 -45.81 23.05
C PRO A 161 3.14 -47.14 23.17
N PRO A 162 4.49 -47.11 23.20
CA PRO A 162 5.26 -48.33 23.33
C PRO A 162 4.87 -49.03 24.63
N GLU A 163 4.51 -50.31 24.53
CA GLU A 163 4.22 -51.17 25.67
C GLU A 163 5.45 -51.18 26.60
N LEU A 164 5.27 -50.75 27.85
CA LEU A 164 6.32 -50.70 28.88
C LEU A 164 6.76 -52.13 29.25
N GLY A 165 7.66 -52.69 28.45
CA GLY A 165 8.18 -54.04 28.65
C GLY A 165 9.53 -54.24 27.97
N GLY A 166 10.60 -53.82 28.65
CA GLY A 166 11.97 -54.19 28.30
C GLY A 166 12.87 -52.98 28.07
N GLU A 167 14.02 -53.01 28.76
CA GLU A 167 15.25 -52.22 28.54
C GLU A 167 15.15 -51.21 27.39
N PHE A 168 14.94 -49.92 27.68
CA PHE A 168 14.96 -48.87 26.65
C PHE A 168 16.34 -48.85 26.01
N PRO A 169 16.51 -49.27 24.74
CA PRO A 169 17.71 -48.89 24.01
C PRO A 169 17.69 -47.37 23.93
N ILE A 170 18.81 -46.71 24.24
CA ILE A 170 18.97 -45.30 23.88
C ILE A 170 19.12 -45.29 22.35
N ASP A 171 17.98 -45.38 21.66
CA ASP A 171 17.93 -45.11 20.24
C ASP A 171 18.37 -43.65 20.05
N PRO A 172 19.19 -43.34 19.02
CA PRO A 172 19.54 -41.97 18.73
C PRO A 172 18.25 -41.19 18.53
N GLU A 173 18.10 -40.10 19.28
CA GLU A 173 16.96 -39.19 19.23
C GLU A 173 16.53 -39.02 17.77
N PRO A 174 15.29 -39.42 17.40
CA PRO A 174 14.85 -39.33 16.02
C PRO A 174 15.03 -37.88 15.60
N ALA A 175 15.94 -37.66 14.64
CA ALA A 175 16.25 -36.33 14.16
C ALA A 175 14.92 -35.63 13.87
N ALA A 176 14.72 -34.48 14.52
CA ALA A 176 13.50 -33.70 14.32
C ALA A 176 13.21 -33.64 12.81
N PRO A 177 11.99 -33.98 12.37
CA PRO A 177 11.69 -34.07 10.95
C PRO A 177 12.13 -32.76 10.30
N VAL A 178 13.09 -32.86 9.38
CA VAL A 178 13.57 -31.69 8.64
C VAL A 178 12.34 -31.11 7.95
N PRO A 179 11.95 -29.87 8.25
CA PRO A 179 10.75 -29.30 7.68
C PRO A 179 10.87 -29.37 6.15
N PRO A 180 9.82 -29.83 5.44
CA PRO A 180 9.89 -29.98 4.00
C PRO A 180 10.31 -28.63 3.37
N PRO A 181 11.07 -28.66 2.26
CA PRO A 181 11.47 -27.44 1.59
C PRO A 181 10.22 -26.61 1.26
N ARG A 182 10.22 -25.34 1.67
CA ARG A 182 9.11 -24.37 1.55
C ARG A 182 8.70 -24.06 0.10
N SER A 183 9.27 -24.74 -0.90
CA SER A 183 9.20 -24.39 -2.32
C SER A 183 7.79 -24.48 -2.93
N ASN A 184 6.83 -25.07 -2.22
CA ASN A 184 5.44 -25.21 -2.66
C ASN A 184 4.41 -24.55 -1.73
N ALA A 185 4.83 -23.68 -0.81
CA ALA A 185 3.88 -22.97 0.04
C ALA A 185 2.99 -22.06 -0.82
N ASN A 186 1.69 -22.24 -0.69
CA ASN A 186 0.66 -21.47 -1.39
C ASN A 186 -0.28 -20.76 -0.41
N LEU A 187 -0.07 -20.94 0.90
CA LEU A 187 -0.86 -20.35 1.96
C LEU A 187 0.04 -19.76 3.05
N LEU A 188 -0.47 -18.72 3.71
CA LEU A 188 0.04 -18.22 4.97
C LEU A 188 -0.92 -18.61 6.08
N ARG A 189 -0.48 -19.46 7.01
CA ARG A 189 -1.20 -19.77 8.24
C ARG A 189 -0.85 -18.70 9.28
N VAL A 190 -1.85 -18.08 9.86
CA VAL A 190 -1.72 -17.16 10.98
C VAL A 190 -2.49 -17.73 12.17
N ASP A 191 -1.81 -17.84 13.30
CA ASP A 191 -2.37 -18.30 14.56
C ASP A 191 -2.41 -17.12 15.54
N GLN A 192 -3.59 -16.82 16.08
CA GLN A 192 -3.81 -15.70 17.00
C GLN A 192 -4.64 -16.16 18.20
N MET A 193 -4.54 -15.47 19.32
CA MET A 193 -5.55 -15.61 20.37
C MET A 193 -6.87 -15.00 19.90
N ARG A 194 -8.01 -15.53 20.38
CA ARG A 194 -9.32 -14.95 20.07
C ARG A 194 -9.47 -13.55 20.67
N GLY A 195 -8.83 -13.29 21.82
CA GLY A 195 -8.63 -11.97 22.39
C GLY A 195 -7.80 -12.02 23.67
N GLU A 196 -7.55 -10.86 24.28
CA GLU A 196 -6.74 -10.75 25.51
C GLU A 196 -7.31 -11.56 26.69
N ALA A 197 -8.64 -11.66 26.81
CA ALA A 197 -9.32 -12.40 27.87
C ALA A 197 -9.75 -13.83 27.45
N ASP A 198 -9.66 -14.16 26.16
CA ASP A 198 -10.00 -15.47 25.60
C ASP A 198 -8.75 -16.08 24.96
N LEU A 199 -8.06 -16.90 25.75
CA LEU A 199 -6.79 -17.54 25.40
C LEU A 199 -6.95 -18.67 24.37
N GLU A 200 -8.18 -18.97 23.90
CA GLU A 200 -8.37 -19.92 22.82
C GLU A 200 -7.72 -19.42 21.53
N SER A 201 -7.04 -20.33 20.83
CA SER A 201 -6.40 -20.00 19.56
C SER A 201 -7.41 -20.00 18.40
N GLN A 202 -7.14 -19.14 17.43
CA GLN A 202 -7.89 -19.02 16.19
C GLN A 202 -6.91 -18.99 15.02
N VAL A 203 -7.05 -19.99 14.15
CA VAL A 203 -6.23 -20.11 12.95
C VAL A 203 -6.95 -19.47 11.76
N THR A 204 -6.23 -18.62 11.01
CA THR A 204 -6.68 -18.04 9.75
C THR A 204 -5.67 -18.35 8.65
N TYR A 205 -6.16 -18.78 7.49
CA TYR A 205 -5.33 -19.02 6.31
C TYR A 205 -5.56 -17.93 5.27
N PHE A 206 -4.47 -17.46 4.68
CA PHE A 206 -4.48 -16.54 3.54
C PHE A 206 -3.88 -17.23 2.33
N ARG A 207 -4.46 -17.02 1.15
CA ARG A 207 -3.83 -17.43 -0.10
C ARG A 207 -2.68 -16.52 -0.46
N LEU A 208 -1.62 -17.12 -1.00
CA LEU A 208 -0.51 -16.38 -1.57
C LEU A 208 -0.76 -16.15 -3.06
N ARG A 209 -0.73 -14.89 -3.48
CA ARG A 209 -0.89 -14.50 -4.89
C ARG A 209 0.38 -13.84 -5.40
N SER A 210 0.88 -14.27 -6.55
CA SER A 210 1.90 -13.53 -7.29
C SER A 210 1.23 -12.55 -8.27
N ASN A 211 1.60 -11.27 -8.19
CA ASN A 211 1.10 -10.25 -9.11
C ASN A 211 2.10 -9.09 -9.21
N ALA A 212 2.32 -8.58 -10.43
CA ALA A 212 3.26 -7.50 -10.70
C ALA A 212 4.70 -7.75 -10.17
N GLY A 213 5.14 -9.01 -10.13
CA GLY A 213 6.47 -9.39 -9.62
C GLY A 213 6.61 -9.42 -8.09
N CYS A 214 5.49 -9.32 -7.37
CA CYS A 214 5.44 -9.35 -5.91
C CYS A 214 4.52 -10.46 -5.42
N TRP A 215 4.71 -10.85 -4.16
CA TRP A 215 3.82 -11.73 -3.40
C TRP A 215 2.86 -10.93 -2.53
N TRP A 216 1.61 -11.38 -2.49
CA TRP A 216 0.51 -10.71 -1.80
C TRP A 216 -0.36 -11.71 -1.05
N LEU A 217 -1.00 -11.24 0.02
CA LEU A 217 -2.09 -11.95 0.70
C LEU A 217 -3.41 -11.76 -0.03
N GLN A 218 -4.24 -12.78 0.05
CA GLN A 218 -5.64 -12.73 -0.33
C GLN A 218 -6.46 -13.63 0.60
N PHE A 219 -7.63 -13.15 1.01
CA PHE A 219 -8.60 -13.98 1.75
C PHE A 219 -9.18 -15.12 0.90
#